data_AF-A0A6G3THD5-F1
#
_entry.id   AF-A0A6G3THD5-F1
#
_cell.length_a   1.000
_cell.length_b   1.000
_cell.length_c   1.000
_cell.angle_alpha   90.00
_cell.angle_beta   90.00
_cell.angle_gamma   90.00
#
_symmetry.space_group_name_H-M   'P 1'
#
loop_
_entity.id
_entity.type
_entity.pdbx_description
1 polymer ?
#
loop_
_entity_poly.entity_id
_entity_poly.type
_entity_poly.pdbx_seq_one_letter_code
_entity_poly.pdbx_strand_id
1 'polypeptide(L)'
;MAESLRDILDAAARGVFPAADGGTSVVPQFGDRDAGVIAFTAHSVVFTDEADEGWVRGTLASLGCDPLAATMNSRFLAAFAERTGRATDTIDVLLTGAPLPGRPDLALEEVADPGHPRVVAARRRRDGV
;
A
#
# COMPACT_ATOMS: atom_id res chain seq x y z
N MET A 1 1.94 -12.80 -17.75
CA MET A 1 1.62 -11.37 -17.61
C MET A 1 2.22 -10.92 -16.30
N ALA A 2 2.81 -9.73 -16.23
CA ALA A 2 3.22 -9.18 -14.94
C ALA A 2 1.96 -9.00 -14.09
N GLU A 3 1.97 -9.51 -12.86
CA GLU A 3 0.85 -9.38 -11.93
C GLU A 3 0.75 -7.90 -11.52
N SER A 4 -0.41 -7.27 -11.71
CA SER A 4 -0.62 -5.90 -11.25
C SER A 4 -0.95 -5.88 -9.76
N LEU A 5 -0.80 -4.73 -9.10
CA LEU A 5 -1.26 -4.56 -7.71
C LEU A 5 -2.74 -4.94 -7.55
N ARG A 6 -3.58 -4.60 -8.54
CA ARG A 6 -5.00 -4.96 -8.56
C ARG A 6 -5.19 -6.48 -8.57
N ASP A 7 -4.47 -7.19 -9.43
CA ASP A 7 -4.59 -8.65 -9.55
C ASP A 7 -4.23 -9.34 -8.22
N ILE A 8 -3.15 -8.87 -7.57
CA ILE A 8 -2.71 -9.37 -6.25
C ILE A 8 -3.79 -9.15 -5.19
N LEU A 9 -4.34 -7.92 -5.10
CA LEU A 9 -5.35 -7.58 -4.11
C LEU A 9 -6.68 -8.31 -4.36
N ASP A 10 -7.08 -8.47 -5.61
CA ASP A 10 -8.28 -9.22 -5.98
C ASP A 10 -8.12 -10.71 -5.67
N ALA A 11 -6.93 -11.27 -5.88
CA ALA A 11 -6.60 -12.64 -5.47
C ALA A 11 -6.63 -12.81 -3.95
N ALA A 12 -6.02 -11.88 -3.20
CA ALA A 12 -6.01 -11.88 -1.75
C ALA A 12 -7.43 -11.78 -1.16
N ALA A 13 -8.32 -11.00 -1.77
CA ALA A 13 -9.73 -10.91 -1.39
C ALA A 13 -10.49 -12.25 -1.54
N ARG A 14 -9.99 -13.17 -2.38
CA ARG A 14 -10.51 -14.53 -2.56
C ARG A 14 -9.73 -15.59 -1.77
N GLY A 15 -8.81 -15.16 -0.89
CA GLY A 15 -7.97 -16.06 -0.09
C GLY A 15 -6.79 -16.67 -0.85
N VAL A 16 -6.43 -16.13 -2.01
CA VAL A 16 -5.25 -16.54 -2.79
C VAL A 16 -4.16 -15.51 -2.58
N PHE A 17 -3.16 -15.86 -1.77
CA PHE A 17 -2.06 -14.97 -1.41
C PHE A 17 -0.80 -15.25 -2.24
N PRO A 18 0.12 -14.28 -2.36
CA PRO A 18 1.47 -14.54 -2.87
C PRO A 18 2.15 -15.69 -2.12
N ALA A 19 3.07 -16.38 -2.80
CA ALA A 19 3.83 -17.46 -2.18
C ALA A 19 4.65 -16.94 -1.01
N ALA A 20 4.62 -17.64 0.13
CA ALA A 20 5.40 -17.33 1.32
C ALA A 20 6.87 -17.76 1.16
N ASP A 21 7.55 -17.21 0.16
CA ASP A 21 8.88 -17.64 -0.33
C ASP A 21 10.04 -16.72 0.09
N GLY A 22 9.75 -15.70 0.90
CA GLY A 22 10.68 -14.63 1.26
C GLY A 22 10.89 -13.60 0.15
N GLY A 23 10.12 -13.68 -0.94
CA GLY A 23 10.27 -12.85 -2.12
C GLY A 23 9.80 -11.41 -1.95
N THR A 24 10.22 -10.59 -2.89
CA THR A 24 9.69 -9.24 -3.09
C THR A 24 9.32 -9.07 -4.55
N SER A 25 8.03 -8.84 -4.80
CA SER A 25 7.49 -8.44 -6.09
C SER A 25 7.55 -6.92 -6.20
N VAL A 26 8.02 -6.40 -7.33
CA VAL A 26 7.96 -4.98 -7.66
C VAL A 26 7.02 -4.81 -8.84
N VAL A 27 5.98 -4.00 -8.66
CA VAL A 27 4.90 -3.80 -9.65
C VAL A 27 4.66 -2.30 -9.88
N PRO A 28 4.07 -1.89 -11.02
CA PRO A 28 3.65 -0.51 -11.22
C PRO A 28 2.63 -0.06 -10.17
N GLN A 29 2.60 1.24 -9.85
CA GLN A 29 1.53 1.79 -8.99
C GLN A 29 0.18 1.76 -9.74
N PHE A 30 -0.92 1.63 -9.00
CA PHE A 30 -2.26 1.60 -9.63
C PHE A 30 -2.68 2.97 -10.17
N GLY A 31 -2.24 4.05 -9.52
CA GLY A 31 -2.43 5.42 -9.97
C GLY A 31 -1.48 6.38 -9.25
N ASP A 32 -1.52 7.66 -9.61
CA ASP A 32 -0.59 8.71 -9.13
C ASP A 32 -0.51 8.84 -7.59
N ARG A 33 -1.49 8.32 -6.85
CA ARG A 33 -1.53 8.37 -5.38
C ARG A 33 -0.96 7.12 -4.72
N ASP A 34 -0.89 6.02 -5.43
CA ASP A 34 -0.80 4.69 -4.85
C ASP A 34 0.61 4.14 -4.98
N ALA A 35 1.58 4.68 -4.25
CA ALA A 35 2.92 4.10 -4.15
C ALA A 35 3.19 3.64 -2.72
N GLY A 36 3.78 2.45 -2.56
CA GLY A 36 4.05 1.92 -1.22
C GLY A 36 4.50 0.47 -1.17
N VAL A 37 4.28 -0.12 0.01
CA VAL A 37 4.63 -1.50 0.34
C VAL A 37 3.42 -2.18 0.97
N ILE A 38 3.11 -3.40 0.54
CA ILE A 38 2.21 -4.32 1.25
C ILE A 38 3.03 -5.54 1.66
N ALA A 39 3.08 -5.80 2.96
CA ALA A 39 3.69 -6.99 3.52
C ALA A 39 2.64 -8.10 3.68
N PHE A 40 2.79 -9.17 2.91
CA PHE A 40 2.10 -10.44 3.09
C PHE A 40 2.93 -11.37 3.99
N THR A 41 2.39 -12.55 4.29
CA THR A 41 3.14 -13.60 4.99
C THR A 41 4.37 -14.01 4.18
N ALA A 42 5.55 -13.62 4.66
CA ALA A 42 6.85 -13.89 4.04
C ALA A 42 6.92 -13.53 2.54
N HIS A 43 6.19 -12.50 2.11
CA HIS A 43 6.30 -11.94 0.77
C HIS A 43 5.96 -10.46 0.82
N SER A 44 6.71 -9.62 0.11
CA SER A 44 6.42 -8.19 0.04
C SER A 44 6.08 -7.77 -1.37
N VAL A 45 5.16 -6.82 -1.51
CA VAL A 45 4.85 -6.17 -2.78
C VAL A 45 5.21 -4.70 -2.64
N VAL A 46 6.21 -4.26 -3.41
CA VAL A 46 6.56 -2.85 -3.57
C VAL A 46 5.89 -2.37 -4.85
N PHE A 47 5.10 -1.31 -4.78
CA PHE A 47 4.37 -0.81 -5.95
C PHE A 47 4.74 0.65 -6.20
N THR A 48 5.30 0.92 -7.38
CA THR A 48 5.91 2.19 -7.74
C THR A 48 6.11 2.30 -9.26
N ASP A 49 6.02 3.52 -9.80
CA ASP A 49 6.32 3.82 -11.21
C ASP A 49 7.77 4.31 -11.42
N GLU A 50 8.61 4.25 -10.37
CA GLU A 50 10.04 4.50 -10.51
C GLU A 50 10.63 3.55 -11.56
N ALA A 51 11.21 4.12 -12.62
CA ALA A 51 11.58 3.39 -13.84
C ALA A 51 12.63 2.28 -13.64
N ASP A 52 13.36 2.28 -12.51
CA ASP A 52 14.44 1.33 -12.22
C ASP A 52 14.13 0.46 -11.00
N GLU A 53 13.64 -0.75 -11.21
CA GLU A 53 13.48 -1.72 -10.11
C GLU A 53 14.80 -2.04 -9.37
N GLY A 54 15.95 -1.86 -10.03
CA GLY A 54 17.27 -2.10 -9.47
C GLY A 54 17.55 -1.26 -8.22
N TRP A 55 16.99 -0.05 -8.11
CA TRP A 55 17.15 0.76 -6.91
C TRP A 55 16.46 0.11 -5.70
N VAL A 56 15.26 -0.46 -5.88
CA VAL A 56 14.53 -1.15 -4.80
C VAL A 56 15.37 -2.31 -4.30
N ARG A 57 15.80 -3.17 -5.24
CA ARG A 57 16.58 -4.37 -4.93
C ARG A 57 17.92 -4.03 -4.28
N GLY A 58 18.63 -3.04 -4.80
CA GLY A 58 19.91 -2.58 -4.25
C GLY A 58 19.77 -1.95 -2.87
N THR A 59 18.70 -1.18 -2.63
CA THR A 59 18.43 -0.59 -1.31
C THR A 59 18.14 -1.67 -0.29
N LEU A 60 17.26 -2.63 -0.61
CA LEU A 60 16.92 -3.73 0.30
C LEU A 60 18.15 -4.57 0.66
N ALA A 61 18.99 -4.91 -0.33
CA ALA A 61 20.23 -5.66 -0.11
C ALA A 61 21.23 -4.94 0.80
N SER A 62 21.17 -3.61 0.90
CA SER A 62 22.08 -2.80 1.70
C SER A 62 21.71 -2.70 3.20
N LEU A 63 20.50 -3.12 3.60
CA LEU A 63 19.96 -2.81 4.93
C LEU A 63 20.57 -3.61 6.08
N GLY A 64 21.30 -4.70 5.79
CA GLY A 64 21.94 -5.53 6.82
C GLY A 64 20.98 -6.08 7.88
N CYS A 65 19.68 -6.11 7.60
CA CYS A 65 18.63 -6.64 8.47
C CYS A 65 18.09 -7.96 7.93
N ASP A 66 17.16 -8.56 8.66
CA ASP A 66 16.40 -9.71 8.16
C ASP A 66 15.75 -9.37 6.80
N PRO A 67 15.98 -10.18 5.74
CA PRO A 67 15.35 -9.97 4.44
C PRO A 67 13.82 -9.87 4.50
N LEU A 68 13.16 -10.60 5.40
CA LEU A 68 11.70 -10.57 5.56
C LEU A 68 11.20 -9.23 6.13
N ALA A 69 12.06 -8.50 6.85
CA ALA A 69 11.74 -7.19 7.42
C ALA A 69 12.21 -6.02 6.55
N ALA A 70 12.98 -6.29 5.48
CA ALA A 70 13.70 -5.27 4.74
C ALA A 70 12.80 -4.20 4.11
N THR A 71 11.64 -4.59 3.56
CA THR A 71 10.68 -3.68 2.92
C THR A 71 9.90 -2.82 3.92
N MET A 72 9.84 -3.24 5.18
CA MET A 72 9.24 -2.47 6.29
C MET A 72 10.28 -1.74 7.13
N ASN A 73 11.56 -1.83 6.77
CA ASN A 73 12.63 -1.13 7.46
C ASN A 73 12.49 0.39 7.29
N SER A 74 12.63 1.14 8.38
CA SER A 74 12.50 2.60 8.35
C SER A 74 13.46 3.29 7.37
N ARG A 75 14.65 2.74 7.13
CA ARG A 75 15.59 3.29 6.15
C ARG A 75 15.12 3.10 4.71
N PHE A 76 14.51 1.95 4.40
CA PHE A 76 13.91 1.72 3.09
C PHE A 76 12.70 2.62 2.88
N LEU A 77 11.79 2.67 3.86
CA LEU A 77 10.58 3.49 3.78
C LEU A 77 10.92 4.99 3.66
N ALA A 78 11.97 5.46 4.34
CA ALA A 78 12.46 6.83 4.19
C ALA A 78 13.01 7.11 2.79
N ALA A 79 13.84 6.21 2.24
CA ALA A 79 14.38 6.36 0.89
C ALA A 79 13.27 6.27 -0.19
N PHE A 80 12.29 5.40 0.03
CA PHE A 80 11.11 5.27 -0.84
C PHE A 80 10.26 6.54 -0.81
N ALA A 81 10.02 7.11 0.37
CA ALA A 81 9.31 8.37 0.55
C ALA A 81 10.03 9.54 -0.15
N GLU A 82 11.34 9.66 -0.01
CA GLU A 82 12.15 10.70 -0.67
C GLU A 82 12.06 10.61 -2.19
N ARG A 83 12.25 9.42 -2.76
CA ARG A 83 12.18 9.19 -4.21
C ARG A 83 10.80 9.51 -4.79
N THR A 84 9.76 9.07 -4.09
CA THR A 84 8.38 9.20 -4.58
C THR A 84 7.75 10.56 -4.23
N GLY A 85 8.47 11.45 -3.54
CA GLY A 85 7.96 12.74 -3.07
C GLY A 85 6.79 12.60 -2.08
N ARG A 86 6.73 11.49 -1.34
CA ARG A 86 5.63 11.14 -0.43
C ARG A 86 6.08 11.17 1.02
N ALA A 87 5.11 11.15 1.92
CA ALA A 87 5.32 11.04 3.36
C ALA A 87 4.61 9.79 3.89
N THR A 88 5.11 9.25 5.00
CA THR A 88 4.48 8.15 5.74
C THR A 88 4.06 8.65 7.12
N ASP A 89 2.82 8.34 7.51
CA ASP A 89 2.30 8.65 8.85
C ASP A 89 2.49 7.43 9.77
N THR A 90 1.79 6.33 9.47
CA THR A 90 1.83 5.08 10.24
C THR A 90 1.81 3.88 9.31
N ILE A 91 2.29 2.73 9.79
CA ILE A 91 1.97 1.44 9.19
C ILE A 91 0.53 1.10 9.58
N ASP A 92 -0.24 0.58 8.63
CA ASP A 92 -1.64 0.19 8.83
C ASP A 92 -1.93 -1.14 8.10
N VAL A 93 -3.09 -1.73 8.41
CA VAL A 93 -3.57 -2.96 7.77
C VAL A 93 -4.53 -2.60 6.65
N LEU A 94 -4.22 -3.07 5.44
CA LEU A 94 -5.16 -3.03 4.33
C LEU A 94 -6.06 -4.27 4.38
N LEU A 95 -7.37 -4.04 4.48
CA LEU A 95 -8.40 -5.07 4.34
C LEU A 95 -9.05 -4.95 2.96
N THR A 96 -9.22 -6.08 2.29
CA THR A 96 -9.89 -6.15 0.98
C THR A 96 -10.98 -7.21 1.00
N GLY A 97 -12.06 -6.96 0.25
CA GLY A 97 -13.23 -7.83 0.19
C GLY A 97 -14.28 -7.29 -0.77
N ALA A 98 -15.13 -8.17 -1.27
CA ALA A 98 -16.28 -7.77 -2.09
C ALA A 98 -17.32 -7.02 -1.22
N PRO A 99 -17.99 -5.99 -1.77
CA PRO A 99 -19.07 -5.33 -1.06
C PRO A 99 -20.21 -6.32 -0.79
N LEU A 100 -20.80 -6.23 0.40
CA LEU A 100 -22.05 -6.92 0.68
C LEU A 100 -23.21 -6.23 -0.06
N PRO A 101 -24.23 -6.97 -0.50
CA PRO A 101 -25.39 -6.38 -1.13
C PRO A 101 -26.18 -5.50 -0.14
N GLY A 102 -26.80 -4.45 -0.67
CA GLY A 102 -27.64 -3.54 0.11
C GLY A 102 -26.91 -2.33 0.67
N ARG A 103 -27.60 -1.54 1.50
CA ARG A 103 -27.01 -0.42 2.25
C ARG A 103 -26.62 -0.90 3.64
N PRO A 104 -25.52 -0.36 4.24
CA PRO A 104 -25.23 -0.61 5.64
C PRO A 104 -26.43 -0.23 6.53
N ASP A 105 -26.77 -1.07 7.50
CA ASP A 105 -27.80 -0.78 8.52
C ASP A 105 -27.27 0.18 9.61
N LEU A 106 -26.55 1.20 9.16
CA LEU A 106 -25.96 2.24 9.99
C LEU A 106 -26.50 3.57 9.49
N ALA A 107 -27.33 4.23 10.30
CA ALA A 107 -27.78 5.58 10.02
C ALA A 107 -26.57 6.53 10.04
N LEU A 108 -26.22 7.08 8.88
CA LEU A 108 -25.14 8.05 8.77
C LEU A 108 -25.68 9.46 9.03
N GLU A 109 -24.94 10.24 9.81
CA GLU A 109 -25.22 11.66 10.05
C GLU A 109 -24.24 12.52 9.24
N GLU A 110 -24.75 13.58 8.61
CA GLU A 110 -23.91 14.52 7.88
C GLU A 110 -23.04 15.34 8.83
N VAL A 111 -21.77 15.54 8.46
CA VAL A 111 -20.84 16.29 9.29
C VAL A 111 -21.15 17.79 9.20
N ALA A 112 -21.62 18.37 10.30
CA ALA A 112 -22.02 19.78 10.37
C ALA A 112 -20.86 20.78 10.45
N ASP A 113 -19.65 20.35 10.87
CA ASP A 113 -18.45 21.21 10.93
C ASP A 113 -17.44 20.81 9.83
N PRO A 114 -17.51 21.43 8.64
CA PRO A 114 -16.56 21.16 7.56
C PRO A 114 -15.15 21.68 7.85
N GLY A 115 -14.98 22.57 8.83
CA GLY A 115 -13.71 23.16 9.23
C GLY A 115 -12.90 22.29 10.19
N HIS A 116 -13.54 21.29 10.82
CA HIS A 116 -12.89 20.40 11.75
C HIS A 116 -11.63 19.75 11.13
N PRO A 117 -10.45 19.74 11.80
CA PRO A 117 -9.19 19.28 11.22
C PRO A 117 -9.25 17.87 10.61
N ARG A 118 -10.01 16.94 11.23
CA ARG A 118 -10.21 15.58 10.68
C ARG A 118 -11.02 15.57 9.39
N VAL A 119 -11.99 16.47 9.23
CA VAL A 119 -12.81 16.56 8.02
C VAL A 119 -11.97 17.10 6.87
N VAL A 120 -11.20 18.16 7.12
CA VAL A 120 -10.25 18.72 6.16
C VAL A 120 -9.22 17.65 5.74
N ALA A 121 -8.63 16.94 6.70
CA ALA A 121 -7.66 15.87 6.44
C ALA A 121 -8.27 14.72 5.61
N ALA A 122 -9.51 14.32 5.90
CA ALA A 122 -10.22 13.28 5.14
C ALA A 122 -10.52 13.73 3.70
N ARG A 123 -10.97 14.98 3.50
CA ARG A 123 -11.29 15.52 2.17
C ARG A 123 -10.08 15.57 1.24
N ARG A 124 -8.87 15.79 1.77
CA ARG A 124 -7.61 15.74 0.98
C ARG A 124 -7.29 14.34 0.42
N ARG A 125 -7.76 13.28 1.10
CA ARG A 125 -7.44 11.88 0.78
C ARG A 125 -8.56 11.17 0.01
N ARG A 126 -9.79 11.69 0.03
CA ARG A 126 -10.90 11.12 -0.74
C ARG A 126 -10.66 11.27 -2.25
N ASP A 127 -11.18 10.31 -2.99
CA ASP A 127 -11.25 10.29 -4.44
C ASP A 127 -12.58 9.66 -4.87
N GLY A 128 -13.13 10.07 -6.00
CA GLY A 128 -14.36 9.50 -6.56
C GLY A 128 -15.62 9.60 -5.68
N VAL A 129 -15.68 10.55 -4.75
CA VAL A 129 -16.85 10.85 -3.88
C VAL A 129 -17.71 11.98 -4.39
#